data_AF-A0A1Q5RVT9-F1
#
_entry.id   AF-A0A1Q5RVT9-F1
#
_cell.length_a   1.000
_cell.length_b   1.000
_cell.length_c   1.000
_cell.angle_alpha   90.00
_cell.angle_beta   90.00
_cell.angle_gamma   90.00
#
_symmetry.space_group_name_H-M   'P 1'
#
loop_
_entity.id
_entity.type
_entity.pdbx_description
1 polymer ?
#
loop_
_entity_poly.entity_id
_entity_poly.type
_entity_poly.pdbx_seq_one_letter_code
_entity_poly.pdbx_strand_id
1 'polypeptide(L)'
;MFGLVALLTTLAPANAWWNDEWSLRKKITVDVSASGANVTDPIGATPVLVRLHVGNFRFSAAKDDGSDLRFVAGDDKTPLKHHIEKFDSLLGEGLVWVAVPNIAPGARTDIWLYYGNKKALATSDPKGTYDPDTLTVYHFNERGTPAIDSSVWANNAQSVGQPADGSLIGTGLRLDGRAPVTVP
;
A
#
# COMPACT_ATOMS: atom_id res chain seq x y z
N MET A 1 44.08 -23.81 -35.97
CA MET A 1 43.31 -22.61 -35.56
C MET A 1 42.20 -23.09 -34.62
N PHE A 2 42.44 -23.06 -33.31
CA PHE A 2 41.45 -23.50 -32.30
C PHE A 2 40.62 -22.29 -31.89
N GLY A 3 39.34 -22.27 -32.27
CA GLY A 3 38.39 -21.23 -31.87
C GLY A 3 37.87 -21.52 -30.46
N LEU A 4 38.18 -20.62 -29.52
CA LEU A 4 37.58 -20.60 -28.19
C LEU A 4 36.18 -20.00 -28.29
N VAL A 5 35.15 -20.81 -28.04
CA VAL A 5 33.76 -20.31 -27.93
C VAL A 5 33.56 -19.82 -26.51
N ALA A 6 33.47 -18.51 -26.33
CA ALA A 6 33.07 -17.89 -25.06
C ALA A 6 31.55 -18.00 -24.90
N LEU A 7 31.11 -18.83 -23.96
CA LEU A 7 29.71 -18.95 -23.59
C LEU A 7 29.35 -17.76 -22.68
N LEU A 8 28.71 -16.72 -23.24
CA LEU A 8 28.09 -15.65 -22.44
C LEU A 8 26.85 -16.23 -21.73
N THR A 9 27.00 -16.55 -20.46
CA THR A 9 25.85 -16.81 -19.58
C THR A 9 25.19 -15.48 -19.24
N THR A 10 24.06 -15.19 -19.88
CA THR A 10 23.18 -14.11 -19.44
C THR A 10 22.58 -14.51 -18.09
N LEU A 11 23.03 -13.88 -17.01
CA LEU A 11 22.37 -13.96 -15.70
C LEU A 11 20.99 -13.31 -15.86
N ALA A 12 19.97 -14.12 -16.15
CA ALA A 12 18.59 -13.69 -15.92
C ALA A 12 18.48 -13.32 -14.43
N PRO A 13 17.80 -12.21 -14.06
CA PRO A 13 17.52 -11.96 -12.66
C PRO A 13 16.71 -13.15 -12.14
N ALA A 14 17.30 -13.90 -11.22
CA ALA A 14 16.56 -14.92 -10.49
C ALA A 14 15.48 -14.18 -9.69
N ASN A 15 14.21 -14.38 -10.05
CA ASN A 15 13.06 -13.93 -9.25
C ASN A 15 13.07 -14.71 -7.93
N ALA A 16 13.92 -14.28 -7.00
CA ALA A 16 14.15 -14.93 -5.74
C ALA A 16 12.93 -14.73 -4.83
N TRP A 17 12.60 -15.76 -4.06
CA TRP A 17 11.62 -15.61 -2.99
C TRP A 17 12.23 -14.69 -1.92
N TRP A 18 11.55 -13.60 -1.56
CA TRP A 18 12.11 -12.58 -0.66
C TRP A 18 12.39 -13.13 0.75
N ASN A 19 11.47 -13.93 1.29
CA ASN A 19 11.58 -14.52 2.62
C ASN A 19 10.73 -15.79 2.75
N ASP A 20 11.38 -16.92 3.05
CA ASP A 20 10.76 -18.25 3.08
C ASP A 20 9.77 -18.46 4.24
N GLU A 21 9.74 -17.58 5.24
CA GLU A 21 8.72 -17.63 6.31
C GLU A 21 7.32 -17.25 5.79
N TRP A 22 7.24 -16.54 4.68
CA TRP A 22 5.99 -16.26 3.98
C TRP A 22 5.74 -17.36 2.96
N SER A 23 4.57 -17.99 3.03
CA SER A 23 4.22 -19.12 2.17
C SER A 23 3.55 -18.72 0.86
N LEU A 24 3.07 -17.48 0.74
CA LEU A 24 2.33 -16.99 -0.43
C LEU A 24 2.84 -15.60 -0.85
N ARG A 25 2.81 -15.37 -2.17
CA ARG A 25 2.98 -14.03 -2.75
C ARG A 25 1.99 -13.78 -3.87
N LYS A 26 1.68 -12.50 -4.12
CA LYS A 26 0.85 -12.05 -5.23
C LYS A 26 1.52 -10.88 -5.93
N LYS A 27 1.59 -10.95 -7.26
CA LYS A 27 2.05 -9.83 -8.09
C LYS A 27 0.96 -8.76 -8.18
N ILE A 28 1.35 -7.51 -8.02
CA ILE A 28 0.54 -6.31 -8.23
C ILE A 28 1.30 -5.48 -9.26
N THR A 29 0.62 -5.06 -10.33
CA THR A 29 1.20 -4.17 -11.34
C THR A 29 0.47 -2.85 -11.30
N VAL A 30 1.20 -1.78 -11.02
CA VAL A 30 0.73 -0.40 -11.12
C VAL A 30 0.96 0.02 -12.57
N ASP A 31 -0.12 0.10 -13.35
CA ASP A 31 -0.07 0.48 -14.76
C ASP A 31 -0.44 1.96 -14.94
N VAL A 32 0.58 2.79 -15.19
CA VAL A 32 0.40 4.20 -15.53
C VAL A 32 0.68 4.48 -17.02
N SER A 33 0.79 3.45 -17.84
CA SER A 33 0.83 3.57 -19.30
C SER A 33 -0.46 4.12 -19.86
N ALA A 34 -0.48 4.41 -21.16
CA ALA A 34 -1.69 4.80 -21.90
C ALA A 34 -2.82 3.75 -21.82
N SER A 35 -2.52 2.49 -21.49
CA SER A 35 -3.52 1.44 -21.27
C SER A 35 -4.04 1.36 -19.83
N GLY A 36 -3.43 2.09 -18.90
CA GLY A 36 -3.80 2.18 -17.50
C GLY A 36 -4.21 3.61 -17.11
N ALA A 37 -3.57 4.17 -16.09
CA ALA A 37 -3.89 5.51 -15.59
C ALA A 37 -3.44 6.66 -16.51
N ASN A 38 -2.65 6.38 -17.55
CA ASN A 38 -2.14 7.36 -18.52
C ASN A 38 -1.46 8.58 -17.87
N VAL A 39 -0.53 8.32 -16.93
CA VAL A 39 0.24 9.39 -16.28
C VAL A 39 1.45 9.72 -17.14
N THR A 40 1.48 10.95 -17.66
CA THR A 40 2.51 11.42 -18.59
C THR A 40 3.61 12.25 -17.92
N ASP A 41 3.36 12.73 -16.72
CA ASP A 41 4.30 13.54 -15.93
C ASP A 41 4.94 12.73 -14.80
N PRO A 42 6.18 13.04 -14.38
CA PRO A 42 6.81 12.37 -13.26
C PRO A 42 6.07 12.72 -11.96
N ILE A 43 5.57 11.70 -11.25
CA ILE A 43 4.83 11.86 -9.99
C ILE A 43 5.65 11.48 -8.75
N GLY A 44 6.89 10.99 -8.93
CA GLY A 44 7.81 10.70 -7.84
C GLY A 44 7.38 9.53 -6.94
N ALA A 45 7.64 9.67 -5.64
CA ALA A 45 7.14 8.75 -4.63
C ALA A 45 5.62 8.91 -4.52
N THR A 46 4.88 7.81 -4.46
CA THR A 46 3.42 7.87 -4.48
C THR A 46 2.84 6.79 -3.56
N PRO A 47 1.96 7.15 -2.62
CA PRO A 47 1.17 6.18 -1.88
C PRO A 47 0.12 5.56 -2.82
N VAL A 48 0.20 4.25 -3.02
CA VAL A 48 -0.74 3.48 -3.85
C VAL A 48 -1.68 2.70 -2.95
N LEU A 49 -2.99 2.88 -3.15
CA LEU A 49 -4.00 2.06 -2.50
C LEU A 49 -4.10 0.69 -3.16
N VAL A 50 -3.83 -0.36 -2.40
CA VAL A 50 -4.09 -1.75 -2.75
C VAL A 50 -5.42 -2.18 -2.11
N ARG A 51 -6.41 -2.49 -2.97
CA ARG A 51 -7.70 -3.06 -2.53
C ARG A 51 -7.69 -4.57 -2.64
N LEU A 52 -7.82 -5.23 -1.51
CA LEU A 52 -7.93 -6.67 -1.37
C LEU A 52 -9.40 -7.06 -1.19
N HIS A 53 -9.85 -8.06 -1.94
CA HIS A 53 -11.16 -8.66 -1.79
C HIS A 53 -11.12 -10.14 -2.16
N VAL A 54 -12.14 -10.92 -1.82
CA VAL A 54 -12.15 -12.39 -2.00
C VAL A 54 -11.87 -12.86 -3.44
N GLY A 55 -12.12 -12.01 -4.45
CA GLY A 55 -11.82 -12.29 -5.85
C GLY A 55 -10.35 -12.13 -6.22
N ASN A 56 -9.56 -11.41 -5.41
CA ASN A 56 -8.15 -11.17 -5.66
C ASN A 56 -7.22 -11.59 -4.50
N PHE A 57 -7.73 -11.93 -3.31
CA PHE A 57 -6.92 -12.21 -2.13
C PHE A 57 -7.49 -13.35 -1.29
N ARG A 58 -6.60 -14.19 -0.73
CA ARG A 58 -6.97 -15.34 0.11
C ARG A 58 -6.86 -14.99 1.59
N PHE A 59 -7.91 -14.39 2.14
CA PHE A 59 -7.94 -13.93 3.54
C PHE A 59 -7.67 -15.04 4.56
N SER A 60 -8.12 -16.28 4.31
CA SER A 60 -7.87 -17.41 5.21
C SER A 60 -6.39 -17.74 5.44
N ALA A 61 -5.52 -17.37 4.50
CA ALA A 61 -4.09 -17.61 4.62
C ALA A 61 -3.35 -16.50 5.38
N ALA A 62 -3.83 -15.26 5.33
CA ALA A 62 -3.27 -14.12 6.07
C ALA A 62 -3.70 -14.14 7.54
N LYS A 63 -3.02 -13.42 8.43
CA LYS A 63 -3.50 -13.21 9.80
C LYS A 63 -4.84 -12.46 9.77
N ASP A 64 -5.69 -12.68 10.77
CA ASP A 64 -7.04 -12.12 10.79
C ASP A 64 -7.06 -10.59 10.80
N ASP A 65 -5.97 -9.97 11.30
CA ASP A 65 -5.70 -8.53 11.35
C ASP A 65 -4.82 -8.01 10.20
N GLY A 66 -4.40 -8.88 9.27
CA GLY A 66 -3.51 -8.54 8.16
C GLY A 66 -2.08 -8.16 8.57
N SER A 67 -1.68 -8.34 9.83
CA SER A 67 -0.36 -7.88 10.30
C SER A 67 0.82 -8.63 9.69
N ASP A 68 0.59 -9.74 8.98
CA ASP A 68 1.59 -10.47 8.21
C ASP A 68 1.79 -9.96 6.78
N LEU A 69 1.01 -8.98 6.31
CA LEU A 69 1.22 -8.45 4.95
C LEU A 69 2.60 -7.78 4.82
N ARG A 70 3.30 -8.07 3.73
CA ARG A 70 4.55 -7.41 3.35
C ARG A 70 4.51 -7.02 1.88
N PHE A 71 5.01 -5.84 1.58
CA PHE A 71 5.14 -5.35 0.21
C PHE A 71 6.63 -5.27 -0.13
N VAL A 72 6.99 -5.80 -1.29
CA VAL A 72 8.36 -5.83 -1.81
C VAL A 72 8.33 -5.28 -3.23
N ALA A 73 9.30 -4.45 -3.61
CA ALA A 73 9.39 -3.95 -4.98
C ALA A 73 9.60 -5.10 -5.98
N GLY A 74 9.39 -4.81 -7.28
CA GLY A 74 9.57 -5.78 -8.37
C GLY A 74 10.99 -6.34 -8.52
N ASP A 75 11.96 -5.85 -7.73
CA ASP A 75 13.31 -6.38 -7.63
C ASP A 75 13.45 -7.61 -6.70
N ASP A 76 12.33 -8.06 -6.10
CA ASP A 76 12.24 -9.17 -5.15
C ASP A 76 13.08 -8.98 -3.87
N LYS A 77 13.54 -7.75 -3.58
CA LYS A 77 14.49 -7.48 -2.49
C LYS A 77 14.07 -6.33 -1.59
N THR A 78 13.56 -5.24 -2.17
CA THR A 78 13.38 -3.98 -1.46
C THR A 78 12.01 -3.93 -0.77
N PRO A 79 11.94 -3.98 0.58
CA PRO A 79 10.67 -3.86 1.28
C PRO A 79 10.10 -2.44 1.15
N LEU A 80 8.79 -2.34 0.97
CA LEU A 80 8.07 -1.08 0.86
C LEU A 80 7.34 -0.76 2.16
N LYS A 81 7.35 0.52 2.54
CA LYS A 81 6.53 1.03 3.63
C LYS A 81 5.06 0.93 3.27
N HIS A 82 4.24 0.64 4.26
CA HIS A 82 2.81 0.50 4.07
C HIS A 82 2.09 0.74 5.38
N HIS A 83 0.79 0.98 5.30
CA HIS A 83 -0.10 0.86 6.44
C HIS A 83 -1.44 0.29 6.02
N ILE A 84 -2.07 -0.39 6.97
CA ILE A 84 -3.40 -0.97 6.80
C ILE A 84 -4.41 0.08 7.25
N GLU A 85 -5.19 0.59 6.32
CA GLU A 85 -6.32 1.48 6.64
C GLU A 85 -7.50 0.65 7.16
N LYS A 86 -7.76 -0.49 6.51
CA LYS A 86 -8.83 -1.42 6.88
C LYS A 86 -8.42 -2.84 6.55
N PHE A 87 -8.72 -3.78 7.44
CA PHE A 87 -8.62 -5.20 7.13
C PHE A 87 -9.69 -5.96 7.93
N ASP A 88 -10.61 -6.57 7.20
CA ASP A 88 -11.66 -7.42 7.74
C ASP A 88 -11.63 -8.75 6.99
N SER A 89 -11.01 -9.75 7.61
CA SER A 89 -10.89 -11.09 7.05
C SER A 89 -12.23 -11.84 6.96
N LEU A 90 -13.22 -11.46 7.77
CA LEU A 90 -14.55 -12.08 7.79
C LEU A 90 -15.41 -11.54 6.65
N LEU A 91 -15.38 -10.23 6.43
CA LEU A 91 -16.05 -9.58 5.29
C LEU A 91 -15.25 -9.70 3.99
N GLY A 92 -14.00 -10.16 4.07
CA GLY A 92 -13.13 -10.34 2.92
C GLY A 92 -12.78 -9.02 2.25
N GLU A 93 -12.46 -8.01 3.04
CA GLU A 93 -12.09 -6.67 2.60
C GLU A 93 -10.75 -6.23 3.20
N GLY A 94 -9.87 -5.66 2.39
CA GLY A 94 -8.63 -5.04 2.85
C GLY A 94 -8.29 -3.79 2.04
N LEU A 95 -7.90 -2.73 2.74
CA LEU A 95 -7.45 -1.46 2.17
C LEU A 95 -6.07 -1.16 2.76
N VAL A 96 -5.05 -1.20 1.91
CA VAL A 96 -3.66 -1.05 2.33
C VAL A 96 -2.98 -0.03 1.45
N TRP A 97 -2.40 0.99 2.06
CA TRP A 97 -1.61 1.99 1.35
C TRP A 97 -0.15 1.56 1.33
N VAL A 98 0.49 1.66 0.18
CA VAL A 98 1.87 1.23 -0.04
C VAL A 98 2.66 2.39 -0.62
N ALA A 99 3.78 2.76 0.02
CA ALA A 99 4.69 3.76 -0.49
C ALA A 99 5.49 3.18 -1.65
N VAL A 100 5.20 3.63 -2.87
CA VAL A 100 5.96 3.26 -4.07
C VAL A 100 6.98 4.35 -4.35
N PRO A 101 8.29 4.08 -4.28
CA PRO A 101 9.31 5.14 -4.25
C PRO A 101 9.46 5.88 -5.59
N ASN A 102 9.09 5.25 -6.70
CA ASN A 102 9.13 5.87 -8.02
C ASN A 102 8.13 5.21 -8.96
N ILE A 103 7.25 6.02 -9.54
CA ILE A 103 6.39 5.62 -10.65
C ILE A 103 6.77 6.50 -11.86
N ALA A 104 7.52 5.91 -12.80
CA ALA A 104 7.92 6.61 -14.00
C ALA A 104 6.73 6.85 -14.95
N PRO A 105 6.71 7.95 -15.70
CA PRO A 105 5.64 8.24 -16.66
C PRO A 105 5.46 7.11 -17.67
N GLY A 106 4.21 6.76 -17.94
CA GLY A 106 3.87 5.73 -18.92
C GLY A 106 4.33 4.31 -18.59
N ALA A 107 4.88 4.06 -17.39
CA ALA A 107 5.47 2.79 -17.03
C ALA A 107 4.47 1.81 -16.40
N ARG A 108 4.93 0.56 -16.29
CA ARG A 108 4.32 -0.47 -15.44
C ARG A 108 5.29 -0.80 -14.32
N THR A 109 4.88 -0.58 -13.08
CA THR A 109 5.69 -0.85 -11.89
C THR A 109 5.14 -2.06 -11.17
N ASP A 110 5.99 -3.07 -10.98
CA ASP A 110 5.63 -4.29 -10.27
C ASP A 110 5.94 -4.20 -8.78
N ILE A 111 5.04 -4.77 -7.97
CA ILE A 111 5.12 -4.90 -6.53
C ILE A 111 4.67 -6.32 -6.17
N TRP A 112 5.30 -6.91 -5.17
CA TRP A 112 4.92 -8.20 -4.61
C TRP A 112 4.27 -8.00 -3.24
N LEU A 113 3.09 -8.58 -3.07
CA LEU A 113 2.43 -8.75 -1.77
C LEU A 113 2.73 -10.15 -1.24
N TYR A 114 3.49 -10.25 -0.16
CA TYR A 114 3.74 -11.48 0.60
C TYR A 114 2.78 -11.59 1.78
N TYR A 115 2.25 -12.79 2.02
CA TYR A 115 1.36 -13.13 3.15
C TYR A 115 1.46 -14.63 3.49
N GLY A 116 0.83 -15.08 4.58
CA GLY A 116 0.88 -16.47 5.04
C GLY A 116 1.86 -16.74 6.18
N ASN A 117 2.45 -15.71 6.79
CA ASN A 117 3.32 -15.85 7.95
C ASN A 117 2.56 -15.52 9.24
N LYS A 118 1.92 -16.52 9.86
CA LYS A 118 1.13 -16.33 11.10
C LYS A 118 1.96 -15.84 12.30
N LYS A 119 3.29 -15.98 12.26
CA LYS A 119 4.21 -15.54 13.31
C LYS A 119 4.73 -14.12 13.10
N ALA A 120 4.44 -13.49 11.96
CA ALA A 120 4.90 -12.15 11.66
C ALA A 120 4.35 -11.12 12.67
N LEU A 121 5.22 -10.19 13.07
CA LEU A 121 4.85 -9.00 13.84
C LEU A 121 4.24 -7.93 12.92
N ALA A 122 3.42 -7.05 13.48
CA ALA A 122 2.86 -5.92 12.74
C ALA A 122 3.97 -4.93 12.34
N THR A 123 3.90 -4.43 11.10
CA THR A 123 4.84 -3.43 10.55
C THR A 123 4.12 -2.25 9.88
N SER A 124 2.84 -2.03 10.21
CA SER A 124 2.05 -0.90 9.71
C SER A 124 2.72 0.40 10.13
N ASP A 125 3.01 1.28 9.17
CA ASP A 125 3.75 2.54 9.34
C ASP A 125 3.06 3.67 8.55
N PRO A 126 1.97 4.26 9.08
CA PRO A 126 1.24 5.31 8.38
C PRO A 126 2.14 6.51 8.04
N LYS A 127 2.94 6.96 9.02
CA LYS A 127 3.86 8.09 8.86
C LYS A 127 4.90 7.86 7.78
N GLY A 128 5.43 6.63 7.69
CA GLY A 128 6.38 6.26 6.63
C GLY A 128 5.74 5.92 5.29
N THR A 129 4.41 5.89 5.19
CA THR A 129 3.70 5.59 3.92
C THR A 129 3.59 6.83 3.02
N TYR A 130 3.59 8.01 3.63
CA TYR A 130 3.51 9.30 2.94
C TYR A 130 4.89 9.96 2.89
N ASP A 131 5.14 10.74 1.84
CA ASP A 131 6.34 11.56 1.76
C ASP A 131 6.25 12.78 2.70
N PRO A 132 7.38 13.44 2.99
CA PRO A 132 7.39 14.66 3.79
C PRO A 132 6.64 15.85 3.16
N ASP A 133 6.40 15.85 1.86
CA ASP A 133 5.68 16.92 1.16
C ASP A 133 4.15 16.81 1.36
N THR A 134 3.68 15.64 1.81
CA THR A 134 2.28 15.40 2.19
C THR A 134 1.97 16.04 3.54
N LEU A 135 1.34 17.22 3.53
CA LEU A 135 1.08 18.01 4.74
C LEU A 135 0.03 17.43 5.70
N THR A 136 -0.92 16.64 5.18
CA THR A 136 -2.03 16.09 5.96
C THR A 136 -2.68 14.93 5.24
N VAL A 137 -2.99 13.87 5.99
CA VAL A 137 -3.84 12.76 5.55
C VAL A 137 -4.80 12.37 6.66
N TYR A 138 -6.10 12.59 6.44
CA TYR A 138 -7.15 12.09 7.31
C TYR A 138 -7.90 10.94 6.64
N HIS A 139 -7.87 9.77 7.27
CA HIS A 139 -8.69 8.62 6.87
C HIS A 139 -10.07 8.63 7.55
N PHE A 140 -10.29 9.52 8.53
CA PHE A 140 -11.55 9.67 9.27
C PHE A 140 -12.07 8.37 9.89
N ASN A 141 -11.16 7.47 10.29
CA ASN A 141 -11.51 6.19 10.90
C ASN A 141 -11.84 6.31 12.40
N GLU A 142 -11.49 7.45 13.00
CA GLU A 142 -11.78 7.77 14.39
C GLU A 142 -13.29 7.95 14.63
N ARG A 143 -13.78 7.48 15.78
CA ARG A 143 -15.18 7.64 16.20
C ARG A 143 -15.25 8.37 17.53
N GLY A 144 -15.89 9.54 17.54
CA GLY A 144 -16.04 10.35 18.74
C GLY A 144 -14.79 11.13 19.16
N THR A 145 -13.70 11.04 18.38
CA THR A 145 -12.47 11.83 18.57
C THR A 145 -12.11 12.54 17.27
N PRO A 146 -11.30 13.61 17.31
CA PRO A 146 -10.82 14.26 16.10
C PRO A 146 -10.00 13.30 15.22
N ALA A 147 -10.03 13.54 13.91
CA ALA A 147 -9.27 12.74 12.94
C ALA A 147 -7.76 12.88 13.17
N ILE A 148 -7.06 11.76 13.12
CA ILE A 148 -5.60 11.72 13.28
C ILE A 148 -4.95 11.88 11.91
N ASP A 149 -3.97 12.78 11.83
CA ASP A 149 -3.14 12.94 10.65
C ASP A 149 -2.16 11.77 10.55
N SER A 150 -2.24 11.04 9.44
CA SER A 150 -1.34 9.91 9.14
C SER A 150 -0.01 10.33 8.53
N SER A 151 0.17 11.61 8.22
CA SER A 151 1.45 12.16 7.78
C SER A 151 2.46 12.26 8.93
N VAL A 152 3.72 12.57 8.59
CA VAL A 152 4.77 12.85 9.57
C VAL A 152 4.51 14.11 10.41
N TRP A 153 3.68 15.04 9.91
CA TRP A 153 3.47 16.35 10.53
C TRP A 153 2.50 16.32 11.70
N ALA A 154 1.65 15.29 11.79
CA ALA A 154 0.70 15.11 12.87
C ALA A 154 -0.22 16.34 13.07
N ASN A 155 -0.63 16.97 11.96
CA ASN A 155 -1.58 18.07 11.93
C ASN A 155 -3.00 17.55 12.21
N ASN A 156 -3.24 16.98 13.40
CA ASN A 156 -4.52 16.37 13.75
C ASN A 156 -5.66 17.40 13.70
N ALA A 157 -6.86 16.96 13.34
CA ALA A 157 -8.04 17.81 13.44
C ALA A 157 -8.27 18.26 14.90
N GLN A 158 -8.86 19.43 15.08
CA GLN A 158 -9.19 20.01 16.39
C GLN A 158 -10.63 19.71 16.82
N SER A 159 -11.52 19.40 15.86
CA SER A 159 -12.90 19.05 16.14
C SER A 159 -13.24 17.63 15.69
N VAL A 160 -14.27 17.06 16.33
CA VAL A 160 -14.78 15.73 15.98
C VAL A 160 -15.64 15.84 14.73
N GLY A 161 -15.25 15.12 13.69
CA GLY A 161 -16.05 14.95 12.47
C GLY A 161 -17.14 13.89 12.64
N GLN A 162 -18.20 13.97 11.83
CA GLN A 162 -19.20 12.90 11.76
C GLN A 162 -18.72 11.83 10.76
N PRO A 163 -18.41 10.60 11.19
CA PRO A 163 -17.93 9.56 10.29
C PRO A 163 -19.02 9.12 9.31
N ALA A 164 -18.61 8.80 8.09
CA ALA A 164 -19.46 8.28 7.03
C ALA A 164 -18.88 6.94 6.52
N ASP A 165 -19.50 5.84 6.95
CA ASP A 165 -19.11 4.50 6.50
C ASP A 165 -19.42 4.30 5.00
N GLY A 166 -18.61 3.47 4.32
CA GLY A 166 -18.83 3.15 2.91
C GLY A 166 -18.48 4.29 1.95
N SER A 167 -17.50 5.12 2.33
CA SER A 167 -16.96 6.16 1.47
C SER A 167 -16.08 5.55 0.37
N LEU A 168 -15.45 6.40 -0.47
CA LEU A 168 -14.64 5.91 -1.58
C LEU A 168 -13.54 4.94 -1.11
N ILE A 169 -12.88 5.27 -0.01
CA ILE A 169 -11.85 4.47 0.67
C ILE A 169 -12.24 4.50 2.16
N GLY A 170 -12.50 3.33 2.74
CA GLY A 170 -12.83 3.17 4.15
C GLY A 170 -13.95 4.09 4.66
N THR A 171 -13.64 4.83 5.72
CA THR A 171 -14.53 5.81 6.35
C THR A 171 -14.27 7.19 5.75
N GLY A 172 -15.30 8.01 5.64
CA GLY A 172 -15.19 9.40 5.24
C GLY A 172 -15.76 10.36 6.27
N LEU A 173 -15.83 11.62 5.90
CA LEU A 173 -16.42 12.68 6.70
C LEU A 173 -17.77 13.12 6.11
N ARG A 174 -18.82 13.12 6.94
CA ARG A 174 -20.11 13.72 6.58
C ARG A 174 -20.13 15.19 6.97
N LEU A 175 -20.37 16.06 5.98
CA LEU A 175 -20.64 17.48 6.18
C LEU A 175 -22.14 17.74 5.97
N ASP A 176 -22.84 18.04 7.06
CA ASP A 176 -24.29 18.28 7.06
C ASP A 176 -24.66 19.79 7.13
N GLY A 177 -23.66 20.66 7.11
CA GLY A 177 -23.82 22.11 7.24
C GLY A 177 -24.09 22.60 8.67
N ARG A 178 -24.05 21.72 9.69
CA ARG A 178 -24.31 22.09 11.10
C ARG A 178 -23.03 22.17 11.92
N ALA A 179 -22.08 21.25 11.69
CA ALA A 179 -20.83 21.19 12.43
C ALA A 179 -19.62 21.26 11.48
N PRO A 180 -18.68 22.21 11.68
CA PRO A 180 -17.46 22.26 10.90
C PRO A 180 -16.42 21.24 11.39
N VAL A 181 -15.51 20.84 10.50
CA VAL A 181 -14.24 20.24 10.89
C VAL A 181 -13.17 21.33 10.93
N THR A 182 -12.56 21.51 12.11
CA THR A 182 -11.48 22.46 12.33
C THR A 182 -10.15 21.73 12.16
N VAL A 183 -9.31 22.24 11.27
CA VAL A 183 -7.91 21.80 11.09
C VAL A 183 -6.97 22.80 11.76
N PRO A 184 -5.71 22.42 12.09
CA PRO A 184 -4.74 23.31 12.73
C PRO A 184 -4.50 24.64 12.01
#